data_AF-A0A813FFY0-F1
#
_entry.id   AF-A0A813FFY0-F1
#
_cell.length_a   1.000
_cell.length_b   1.000
_cell.length_c   1.000
_cell.angle_alpha   90.00
_cell.angle_beta   90.00
_cell.angle_gamma   90.00
#
_symmetry.space_group_name_H-M   'P 1'
#
loop_
_entity.id
_entity.type
_entity.pdbx_description
1 polymer ?
#
loop_
_entity_poly.entity_id
_entity_poly.type
_entity_poly.pdbx_seq_one_letter_code
_entity_poly.pdbx_strand_id
1 'polypeptide(L)'
;VEEVWTPGTRQAAAGCRSGCQSSFLGCASAAPYAGGCIGGVAAGHAAGDLGGPGSTFDQEYAARNKDLDEDPHDSESRKSRLSAFFLFMMCFPAVAAFVLMVQNWADPLVLLVPPQDAQQVQQVFFGGNPWLVSCITTKAGKKAAAGSKLPKVLEKAAELLRPQGVRVARVHCWEPLPTQKGKRTLAKRFGFRDKPPVVMVSLGRGQPSFISASGLKAEALAAKVLATVGAASSDLAASLRFHEAEIGPSGGRVEKVGKRPQEDDDGDEVPLESEAESPEVEEDDVNLDDE
;
A
#
# COMPACT_ATOMS: atom_id res chain seq x y z
N VAL A 1 -11.14 0.06 24.70
CA VAL A 1 -10.77 -1.11 23.86
C VAL A 1 -10.06 -0.58 22.62
N GLU A 2 -8.87 -0.02 22.81
CA GLU A 2 -7.95 0.30 21.71
C GLU A 2 -7.11 -0.94 21.47
N GLU A 3 -7.61 -1.85 20.64
CA GLU A 3 -6.76 -2.92 20.12
C GLU A 3 -5.84 -2.31 19.07
N VAL A 4 -4.69 -1.82 19.54
CA VAL A 4 -3.58 -1.37 18.70
C VAL A 4 -3.21 -2.52 17.78
N TRP A 5 -3.47 -2.33 16.48
CA TRP A 5 -2.80 -3.08 15.45
C TRP A 5 -1.32 -2.69 15.56
N THR A 6 -0.53 -3.47 16.28
CA THR A 6 0.91 -3.36 16.18
C THR A 6 1.27 -3.77 14.75
N PRO A 7 1.84 -2.88 13.92
CA PRO A 7 2.40 -3.30 12.65
C PRO A 7 3.45 -4.35 13.00
N GLY A 8 3.23 -5.59 12.57
CA GLY A 8 4.11 -6.70 12.91
C GLY A 8 5.55 -6.31 12.61
N THR A 9 6.36 -6.20 13.66
CA THR A 9 7.81 -6.23 13.56
C THR A 9 8.13 -7.49 12.79
N ARG A 10 8.69 -7.30 11.58
CA ARG A 10 9.17 -8.39 10.73
C ARG A 10 10.04 -9.27 11.60
N GLN A 11 9.65 -10.54 11.74
CA GLN A 11 10.58 -11.58 12.11
C GLN A 11 11.80 -11.45 11.20
N ALA A 12 12.95 -11.20 11.82
CA ALA A 12 14.23 -11.38 11.19
C ALA A 12 14.37 -12.87 10.85
N ALA A 13 13.92 -13.24 9.64
CA ALA A 13 14.29 -14.50 9.04
C ALA A 13 15.77 -14.39 8.69
N ALA A 14 16.58 -15.09 9.46
CA ALA A 14 17.96 -15.37 9.14
C ALA A 14 18.03 -16.10 7.79
N GLY A 15 18.94 -15.62 6.93
CA GLY A 15 19.61 -16.47 5.95
C GLY A 15 18.88 -16.72 4.63
N CYS A 16 19.03 -15.80 3.68
CA CYS A 16 19.38 -16.17 2.30
C CYS A 16 20.18 -15.02 1.67
N ARG A 17 21.49 -15.24 1.54
CA ARG A 17 22.36 -14.47 0.65
C ARG A 17 22.03 -14.82 -0.80
N SER A 18 22.35 -13.90 -1.71
CA SER A 18 22.10 -13.90 -3.16
C SER A 18 20.69 -13.37 -3.47
N GLY A 19 20.52 -12.21 -4.13
CA GLY A 19 21.29 -11.69 -5.24
C GLY A 19 20.43 -11.84 -6.48
N CYS A 20 19.47 -10.93 -6.68
CA CYS A 20 18.73 -10.76 -7.93
C CYS A 20 18.18 -9.34 -7.99
N GLN A 21 18.96 -8.44 -8.60
CA GLN A 21 18.40 -7.33 -9.33
C GLN A 21 17.59 -7.93 -10.49
N SER A 22 16.31 -7.61 -10.59
CA SER A 22 15.58 -7.84 -11.83
C SER A 22 14.57 -6.72 -12.04
N SER A 23 15.00 -5.80 -12.88
CA SER A 23 14.19 -4.89 -13.66
C SER A 23 13.23 -5.71 -14.52
N PHE A 24 11.93 -5.63 -14.24
CA PHE A 24 10.90 -6.07 -15.18
C PHE A 24 10.51 -4.87 -16.05
N LEU A 25 11.19 -4.73 -17.19
CA LEU A 25 10.66 -4.05 -18.36
C LEU A 25 10.62 -5.09 -19.48
N GLY A 26 9.39 -5.42 -19.87
CA GLY A 26 9.08 -6.45 -20.86
C GLY A 26 9.48 -6.06 -22.27
N CYS A 27 10.09 -7.05 -22.93
CA CYS A 27 9.95 -7.50 -24.31
C CYS A 27 9.39 -6.52 -25.36
N ALA A 28 10.24 -6.15 -26.31
CA ALA A 28 9.87 -6.05 -27.71
C ALA A 28 11.03 -6.57 -28.59
N SER A 29 10.81 -7.79 -29.12
CA SER A 29 11.18 -8.34 -30.43
C SER A 29 12.44 -7.90 -31.19
N ALA A 30 13.18 -8.93 -31.62
CA ALA A 30 13.91 -9.10 -32.89
C ALA A 30 15.32 -8.48 -33.06
N ALA A 31 16.35 -9.33 -32.99
CA ALA A 31 17.28 -9.67 -34.09
C ALA A 31 18.44 -10.58 -33.61
N PRO A 32 18.97 -11.49 -34.45
CA PRO A 32 20.09 -12.35 -34.11
C PRO A 32 21.41 -11.72 -34.58
N TYR A 33 22.29 -11.38 -33.65
CA TYR A 33 23.71 -11.13 -33.94
C TYR A 33 24.51 -11.88 -32.87
N ALA A 34 25.05 -13.04 -33.22
CA ALA A 34 26.39 -13.20 -33.78
C ALA A 34 27.45 -13.00 -32.69
N GLY A 35 28.20 -14.08 -32.46
CA GLY A 35 29.14 -14.26 -31.36
C GLY A 35 30.20 -13.17 -31.21
N GLY A 36 30.58 -12.94 -29.97
CA GLY A 36 31.79 -12.23 -29.59
C GLY A 36 32.50 -13.05 -28.52
N CYS A 37 33.56 -13.75 -28.95
CA CYS A 37 34.44 -14.52 -28.08
C CYS A 37 35.07 -13.63 -27.00
N ILE A 38 34.94 -14.02 -25.73
CA ILE A 38 35.71 -13.43 -24.63
C ILE A 38 37.13 -14.00 -24.77
N GLY A 39 37.97 -13.25 -25.50
CA GLY A 39 39.39 -13.52 -25.68
C GLY A 39 40.17 -13.27 -24.39
N GLY A 40 41.01 -14.23 -24.05
CA GLY A 40 41.78 -14.27 -22.81
C GLY A 40 42.73 -13.09 -22.62
N VAL A 41 42.88 -12.72 -21.35
CA VAL A 41 43.87 -11.75 -20.88
C VAL A 41 45.23 -12.45 -20.86
N ALA A 42 45.99 -12.32 -21.95
CA ALA A 42 47.39 -12.74 -21.99
C ALA A 42 48.23 -11.67 -21.26
N ALA A 43 48.71 -12.01 -20.07
CA ALA A 43 49.73 -11.27 -19.35
C ALA A 43 51.08 -11.43 -20.06
N GLY A 44 51.32 -10.61 -21.08
CA GLY A 44 52.63 -10.45 -21.71
C GLY A 44 53.53 -9.57 -20.86
N HIS A 45 54.63 -10.16 -20.37
CA HIS A 45 55.74 -9.46 -19.74
C HIS A 45 56.31 -8.39 -20.68
N ALA A 46 56.28 -7.13 -20.26
CA ALA A 46 57.08 -6.08 -20.87
C ALA A 46 58.51 -6.18 -20.32
N ALA A 47 59.40 -6.72 -21.16
CA ALA A 47 60.84 -6.56 -21.01
C ALA A 47 61.17 -5.06 -21.11
N GLY A 48 62.02 -4.59 -20.19
CA GLY A 48 62.49 -3.20 -20.16
C GLY A 48 63.25 -2.85 -21.43
N ASP A 49 62.75 -1.84 -22.14
CA ASP A 49 63.48 -1.15 -23.20
C ASP A 49 64.16 0.08 -22.58
N LEU A 50 65.49 0.05 -22.55
CA LEU A 50 66.34 1.08 -21.98
C LEU A 50 66.50 2.22 -22.99
N GLY A 51 65.72 3.28 -22.77
CA GLY A 51 66.05 4.68 -23.01
C GLY A 51 67.00 5.02 -24.16
N GLY A 52 66.45 5.25 -25.36
CA GLY A 52 67.02 6.17 -26.34
C GLY A 52 66.53 7.60 -26.06
N PRO A 53 67.40 8.61 -25.86
CA PRO A 53 67.03 9.98 -25.49
C PRO A 53 66.38 10.82 -26.62
N GLY A 54 65.69 10.18 -27.56
CA GLY A 54 65.04 10.83 -28.71
C GLY A 54 63.57 10.48 -28.93
N SER A 55 62.99 9.53 -28.20
CA SER A 55 61.63 9.02 -28.45
C SER A 55 60.53 9.61 -27.54
N THR A 56 60.90 10.42 -26.54
CA THR A 56 59.91 10.99 -25.60
C THR A 56 58.99 12.00 -26.27
N PHE A 57 59.50 12.78 -27.23
CA PHE A 57 58.72 13.83 -27.88
C PHE A 57 57.67 13.27 -28.84
N ASP A 58 58.04 12.27 -29.66
CA ASP A 58 57.12 11.65 -30.62
C ASP A 58 56.02 10.85 -29.92
N GLN A 59 56.32 10.20 -28.79
CA GLN A 59 55.32 9.48 -28.02
C GLN A 59 54.35 10.44 -27.31
N GLU A 60 54.84 11.58 -26.81
CA GLU A 60 54.00 12.63 -26.22
C GLU A 60 53.13 13.33 -27.28
N TYR A 61 53.66 13.54 -28.49
CA TYR A 61 52.90 14.07 -29.63
C TYR A 61 51.84 13.09 -30.15
N ALA A 62 52.17 11.80 -30.27
CA ALA A 62 51.23 10.77 -30.66
C ALA A 62 50.12 10.60 -29.60
N ALA A 63 50.45 10.69 -28.31
CA ALA A 63 49.46 10.66 -27.23
C ALA A 63 48.55 11.89 -27.23
N ARG A 64 49.08 13.08 -27.54
CA ARG A 64 48.28 14.32 -27.68
C ARG A 64 47.42 14.36 -28.93
N ASN A 65 47.89 13.77 -30.04
CA ASN A 65 47.16 13.74 -31.30
C ASN A 65 46.21 12.55 -31.42
N LYS A 66 46.20 11.64 -30.45
CA LYS A 66 45.26 10.51 -30.42
C LYS A 66 43.79 10.96 -30.41
N ASP A 67 43.52 12.17 -29.91
CA ASP A 67 42.18 12.78 -29.91
C ASP A 67 41.78 13.36 -31.29
N LEU A 68 42.73 13.54 -32.22
CA LEU A 68 42.49 14.05 -33.58
C LEU A 68 42.17 12.93 -34.59
N ASP A 69 42.63 11.70 -34.32
CA ASP A 69 42.36 10.52 -35.15
C ASP A 69 41.11 9.74 -34.69
N GLU A 70 40.35 10.28 -33.73
CA GLU A 70 39.09 9.64 -33.30
C GLU A 70 38.10 9.68 -34.47
N ASP A 71 37.73 8.50 -34.98
CA ASP A 71 36.89 8.35 -36.16
C ASP A 71 35.63 9.24 -36.03
N PRO A 72 35.30 10.05 -37.05
CA PRO A 72 34.23 11.04 -36.96
C PRO A 72 32.89 10.41 -36.57
N HIS A 73 32.69 9.14 -36.91
CA HIS A 73 31.51 8.33 -36.60
C HIS A 73 31.27 8.14 -35.09
N ASP A 74 32.33 8.00 -34.29
CA ASP A 74 32.19 7.79 -32.84
C ASP A 74 31.80 9.09 -32.12
N SER A 75 32.27 10.23 -32.61
CA SER A 75 31.93 11.55 -32.06
C SER A 75 30.44 11.89 -32.23
N GLU A 76 29.84 11.52 -33.37
CA GLU A 76 28.40 11.75 -33.63
C GLU A 76 27.52 10.87 -32.74
N SER A 77 27.92 9.62 -32.53
CA SER A 77 27.18 8.71 -31.64
C SER A 77 27.16 9.22 -30.18
N ARG A 78 28.29 9.76 -29.69
CA ARG A 78 28.38 10.33 -28.34
C ARG A 78 27.51 11.59 -28.20
N LYS A 79 27.54 12.49 -29.19
CA LYS A 79 26.71 13.70 -29.22
C LYS A 79 25.22 13.36 -29.28
N SER A 80 24.84 12.38 -30.11
CA SER A 80 23.46 11.90 -30.21
C SER A 80 22.97 11.31 -28.88
N ARG A 81 23.80 10.48 -28.22
CA ARG A 81 23.46 9.90 -26.89
C ARG A 81 23.32 10.97 -25.81
N LEU A 82 24.23 11.95 -25.76
CA LEU A 82 24.14 13.07 -24.82
C LEU A 82 22.88 13.91 -25.07
N SER A 83 22.59 14.25 -26.33
CA SER A 83 21.38 14.98 -26.72
C SER A 83 20.10 14.24 -26.31
N ALA A 84 20.02 12.94 -26.59
CA ALA A 84 18.91 12.10 -26.18
C ALA A 84 18.74 12.03 -24.65
N PHE A 85 19.84 11.97 -23.90
CA PHE A 85 19.82 11.99 -22.44
C PHE A 85 19.25 13.31 -21.89
N PHE A 86 19.70 14.46 -22.41
CA PHE A 86 19.15 15.76 -22.00
C PHE A 86 17.66 15.90 -22.35
N LEU A 87 17.25 15.42 -23.52
CA LEU A 87 15.85 15.40 -23.92
C LEU A 87 15.02 14.52 -22.99
N PHE A 88 15.50 13.32 -22.64
CA PHE A 88 14.84 12.47 -21.67
C PHE A 88 14.73 13.15 -20.31
N MET A 89 15.80 13.79 -19.81
CA MET A 89 15.77 14.44 -18.51
C MET A 89 14.80 15.62 -18.44
N MET A 90 14.66 16.39 -19.53
CA MET A 90 13.67 17.47 -19.64
C MET A 90 12.22 16.96 -19.81
N CYS A 91 12.01 15.86 -20.55
CA CYS A 91 10.67 15.30 -20.77
C CYS A 91 10.19 14.41 -19.61
N PHE A 92 11.11 13.83 -18.83
CA PHE A 92 10.80 12.86 -17.78
C PHE A 92 9.79 13.38 -16.74
N PRO A 93 9.89 14.63 -16.22
CA PRO A 93 8.90 15.14 -15.26
C PRO A 93 7.47 15.24 -15.85
N ALA A 94 7.35 15.62 -17.12
CA ALA A 94 6.06 15.70 -17.79
C ALA A 94 5.45 14.30 -17.99
N VAL A 95 6.26 13.32 -18.39
CA VAL A 95 5.83 11.92 -18.52
C VAL A 95 5.45 11.34 -17.15
N ALA A 96 6.25 11.60 -16.10
CA ALA A 96 5.95 11.14 -14.75
C ALA A 96 4.63 11.73 -14.22
N ALA A 97 4.40 13.02 -14.39
CA ALA A 97 3.15 13.68 -14.01
C ALA A 97 1.95 13.10 -14.79
N PHE A 98 2.12 12.84 -16.09
CA PHE A 98 1.09 12.21 -16.90
C PHE A 98 0.78 10.78 -16.44
N VAL A 99 1.80 9.97 -16.14
CA VAL A 99 1.61 8.60 -15.63
C VAL A 99 0.87 8.63 -14.28
N LEU A 100 1.21 9.54 -13.37
CA LEU A 100 0.49 9.70 -12.11
C LEU A 100 -0.97 10.13 -12.32
N MET A 101 -1.22 11.01 -13.30
CA MET A 101 -2.58 11.40 -13.67
C MET A 101 -3.38 10.23 -14.23
N VAL A 102 -2.79 9.43 -15.13
CA VAL A 102 -3.43 8.24 -15.71
C VAL A 102 -3.70 7.17 -14.66
N GLN A 103 -2.77 6.94 -13.73
CA GLN A 103 -2.99 5.99 -12.63
C GLN A 103 -4.14 6.43 -11.73
N ASN A 104 -4.25 7.73 -11.42
CA ASN A 104 -5.39 8.26 -10.66
C ASN A 104 -6.73 8.12 -11.42
N TRP A 105 -6.71 8.10 -12.75
CA TRP A 105 -7.90 7.89 -13.58
C TRP A 105 -8.27 6.41 -13.73
N ALA A 106 -7.27 5.53 -13.74
CA ALA A 106 -7.46 4.08 -13.85
C ALA A 106 -8.01 3.45 -12.56
N ASP A 107 -7.90 4.14 -11.42
CA ASP A 107 -8.50 3.68 -10.17
C ASP A 107 -10.03 3.56 -10.34
N PRO A 108 -10.61 2.38 -10.04
CA PRO A 108 -12.05 2.19 -10.17
C PRO A 108 -12.78 3.14 -9.21
N LEU A 109 -13.88 3.71 -9.69
CA LEU A 109 -14.65 4.70 -8.93
C LEU A 109 -15.16 4.12 -7.59
N VAL A 110 -15.45 2.83 -7.58
CA VAL A 110 -15.78 2.06 -6.37
C VAL A 110 -14.91 0.81 -6.33
N LEU A 111 -14.06 0.72 -5.31
CA LEU A 111 -13.20 -0.45 -5.08
C LEU A 111 -14.03 -1.61 -4.51
N LEU A 112 -14.08 -2.73 -5.22
CA LEU A 112 -14.69 -3.96 -4.69
C LEU A 112 -13.59 -4.79 -4.02
N VAL A 113 -13.65 -4.89 -2.69
CA VAL A 113 -12.67 -5.65 -1.91
C VAL A 113 -13.13 -7.10 -1.78
N PRO A 114 -12.40 -8.08 -2.31
CA PRO A 114 -12.76 -9.48 -2.17
C PRO A 114 -12.60 -9.94 -0.70
N PRO A 115 -13.39 -10.91 -0.25
CA PRO A 115 -13.41 -11.33 1.15
C PRO A 115 -12.13 -12.06 1.59
N GLN A 116 -11.30 -12.54 0.67
CA GLN A 116 -10.02 -13.18 1.00
C GLN A 116 -8.87 -12.18 1.17
N ASP A 117 -9.04 -10.93 0.71
CA ASP A 117 -7.95 -9.95 0.68
C ASP A 117 -7.93 -9.08 1.95
N ALA A 118 -7.38 -9.65 3.01
CA ALA A 118 -7.20 -8.95 4.28
C ALA A 118 -6.30 -7.70 4.16
N GLN A 119 -5.38 -7.66 3.19
CA GLN A 119 -4.48 -6.52 2.99
C GLN A 119 -5.26 -5.31 2.45
N GLN A 120 -6.14 -5.52 1.49
CA GLN A 120 -7.02 -4.46 0.99
C GLN A 120 -8.00 -3.96 2.06
N VAL A 121 -8.60 -4.88 2.82
CA VAL A 121 -9.46 -4.48 3.95
C VAL A 121 -8.66 -3.64 4.94
N GLN A 122 -7.44 -4.05 5.27
CA GLN A 122 -6.58 -3.29 6.14
C GLN A 122 -6.27 -1.91 5.56
N GLN A 123 -5.98 -1.79 4.27
CA GLN A 123 -5.72 -0.50 3.63
C GLN A 123 -6.95 0.42 3.65
N VAL A 124 -8.15 -0.13 3.48
CA VAL A 124 -9.40 0.64 3.53
C VAL A 124 -9.68 1.16 4.95
N PHE A 125 -9.46 0.34 5.98
CA PHE A 125 -9.78 0.75 7.36
C PHE A 125 -8.63 1.44 8.10
N PHE A 126 -7.37 1.22 7.67
CA PHE A 126 -6.16 1.66 8.38
C PHE A 126 -5.13 2.37 7.49
N GLY A 127 -5.43 2.59 6.20
CA GLY A 127 -4.48 3.19 5.25
C GLY A 127 -4.32 4.71 5.38
N GLY A 128 -4.90 5.36 6.40
CA GLY A 128 -4.82 6.81 6.66
C GLY A 128 -5.64 7.70 5.72
N ASN A 129 -6.15 7.16 4.61
CA ASN A 129 -7.04 7.89 3.70
C ASN A 129 -8.51 7.76 4.15
N PRO A 130 -9.36 8.77 3.90
CA PRO A 130 -10.78 8.66 4.18
C PRO A 130 -11.48 7.75 3.14
N TRP A 131 -12.22 6.77 3.64
CA TRP A 131 -12.99 5.81 2.83
C TRP A 131 -14.46 5.82 3.23
N LEU A 132 -15.34 5.88 2.24
CA LEU A 132 -16.74 5.51 2.36
C LEU A 132 -16.87 4.01 2.09
N VAL A 133 -17.20 3.24 3.13
CA VAL A 133 -17.32 1.78 3.05
C VAL A 133 -18.79 1.38 3.04
N SER A 134 -19.21 0.69 1.99
CA SER A 134 -20.51 0.03 1.91
C SER A 134 -20.36 -1.46 2.17
N CYS A 135 -20.95 -1.92 3.27
CA CYS A 135 -20.98 -3.33 3.62
C CYS A 135 -21.96 -4.09 2.74
N ILE A 136 -21.50 -5.20 2.15
CA ILE A 136 -22.29 -6.08 1.31
C ILE A 136 -22.30 -7.53 1.82
N THR A 137 -23.30 -8.30 1.39
CA THR A 137 -23.35 -9.75 1.59
C THR A 137 -22.61 -10.50 0.49
N THR A 138 -22.24 -11.75 0.76
CA THR A 138 -21.75 -12.72 -0.24
C THR A 138 -22.60 -12.72 -1.51
N LYS A 139 -23.94 -12.79 -1.36
CA LYS A 139 -24.91 -12.81 -2.47
C LYS A 139 -24.84 -11.53 -3.30
N ALA A 140 -24.80 -10.36 -2.64
CA ALA A 140 -24.71 -9.08 -3.32
C ALA A 140 -23.32 -8.86 -3.98
N GLY A 141 -22.25 -9.36 -3.37
CA GLY A 141 -20.90 -9.30 -3.92
C GLY A 141 -20.71 -10.20 -5.13
N LYS A 142 -21.25 -11.42 -5.13
CA LYS A 142 -21.28 -12.29 -6.33
C LYS A 142 -22.00 -11.61 -7.49
N LYS A 143 -23.14 -10.96 -7.23
CA LYS A 143 -23.86 -10.17 -8.23
C LYS A 143 -23.02 -8.98 -8.73
N ALA A 144 -22.36 -8.25 -7.83
CA ALA A 144 -21.49 -7.14 -8.20
C ALA A 144 -20.28 -7.60 -9.04
N ALA A 145 -19.68 -8.74 -8.72
CA ALA A 145 -18.58 -9.34 -9.47
C ALA A 145 -19.03 -9.86 -10.85
N ALA A 146 -20.26 -10.38 -10.95
CA ALA A 146 -20.87 -10.81 -12.22
C ALA A 146 -21.33 -9.64 -13.12
N GLY A 147 -20.90 -8.40 -12.85
CA GLY A 147 -21.25 -7.23 -13.63
C GLY A 147 -22.66 -6.69 -13.39
N SER A 148 -23.37 -7.14 -12.32
CA SER A 148 -24.64 -6.50 -11.97
C SER A 148 -24.37 -5.03 -11.61
N LYS A 149 -25.15 -4.13 -12.21
CA LYS A 149 -25.01 -2.69 -12.04
C LYS A 149 -24.84 -2.32 -10.58
N LEU A 150 -23.77 -1.58 -10.29
CA LEU A 150 -23.57 -0.97 -8.98
C LEU A 150 -24.77 -0.07 -8.64
N PRO A 151 -25.12 0.09 -7.36
CA PRO A 151 -26.15 1.04 -6.96
C PRO A 151 -25.76 2.43 -7.46
N LYS A 152 -26.55 3.01 -8.37
CA LYS A 152 -26.29 4.32 -9.00
C LYS A 152 -26.06 5.44 -7.97
N VAL A 153 -26.63 5.29 -6.77
CA VAL A 153 -26.45 6.23 -5.66
C VAL A 153 -25.01 6.23 -5.15
N LEU A 154 -24.37 5.06 -5.02
CA LEU A 154 -22.98 4.95 -4.58
C LEU A 154 -22.00 5.43 -5.66
N GLU A 155 -22.28 5.13 -6.92
CA GLU A 155 -21.48 5.58 -8.06
C GLU A 155 -21.47 7.11 -8.15
N LYS A 156 -22.65 7.75 -8.17
CA LYS A 156 -22.75 9.21 -8.15
C LYS A 156 -22.14 9.84 -6.90
N ALA A 157 -22.31 9.22 -5.73
CA ALA A 157 -21.67 9.72 -4.51
C ALA A 157 -20.14 9.63 -4.62
N ALA A 158 -19.61 8.57 -5.22
CA ALA A 158 -18.17 8.41 -5.44
C ALA A 158 -17.61 9.47 -6.40
N GLU A 159 -18.34 9.84 -7.46
CA GLU A 159 -17.96 10.94 -8.35
C GLU A 159 -17.83 12.28 -7.58
N LEU A 160 -18.77 12.56 -6.68
CA LEU A 160 -18.78 13.78 -5.87
C LEU A 160 -17.70 13.78 -4.78
N LEU A 161 -17.35 12.60 -4.25
CA LEU A 161 -16.39 12.43 -3.17
C LEU A 161 -14.93 12.35 -3.64
N ARG A 162 -14.68 11.88 -4.87
CA ARG A 162 -13.36 11.79 -5.49
C ARG A 162 -12.55 13.10 -5.44
N PRO A 163 -13.08 14.28 -5.82
CA PRO A 163 -12.30 15.53 -5.75
C PRO A 163 -11.95 15.96 -4.32
N GLN A 164 -12.68 15.44 -3.32
CA GLN A 164 -12.43 15.70 -1.90
C GLN A 164 -11.44 14.71 -1.29
N GLY A 165 -10.87 13.80 -2.09
CA GLY A 165 -9.93 12.78 -1.62
C GLY A 165 -10.59 11.62 -0.86
N VAL A 166 -11.92 11.54 -0.83
CA VAL A 166 -12.63 10.44 -0.18
C VAL A 166 -12.89 9.32 -1.19
N ARG A 167 -12.32 8.14 -0.92
CA ARG A 167 -12.46 6.96 -1.79
C ARG A 167 -13.69 6.14 -1.38
N VAL A 168 -14.28 5.39 -2.30
CA VAL A 168 -15.45 4.54 -2.00
C VAL A 168 -15.09 3.07 -2.19
N ALA A 169 -15.42 2.24 -1.21
CA ALA A 169 -15.17 0.81 -1.25
C ALA A 169 -16.43 0.01 -0.89
N ARG A 170 -16.59 -1.16 -1.50
CA ARG A 170 -17.57 -2.18 -1.11
C ARG A 170 -16.82 -3.36 -0.50
N VAL A 171 -17.19 -3.69 0.74
CA VAL A 171 -16.47 -4.70 1.54
C VAL A 171 -17.45 -5.74 2.08
N HIS A 172 -17.01 -6.99 2.11
CA HIS A 172 -17.75 -8.10 2.68
C HIS A 172 -17.64 -8.11 4.21
N CYS A 173 -18.59 -7.48 4.90
CA CYS A 173 -18.48 -7.25 6.34
C CYS A 173 -18.84 -8.46 7.21
N TRP A 174 -19.62 -9.41 6.67
CA TRP A 174 -20.08 -10.62 7.39
C TRP A 174 -19.24 -11.85 7.09
N GLU A 175 -18.24 -11.73 6.21
CA GLU A 175 -17.36 -12.86 5.91
C GLU A 175 -16.20 -12.90 6.91
N PRO A 176 -15.80 -14.11 7.37
CA PRO A 176 -14.71 -14.25 8.32
C PRO A 176 -13.38 -13.92 7.64
N LEU A 177 -12.71 -12.89 8.14
CA LEU A 177 -11.38 -12.52 7.68
C LEU A 177 -10.31 -13.20 8.54
N PRO A 178 -9.21 -13.69 7.94
CA PRO A 178 -8.06 -14.16 8.69
C PRO A 178 -7.40 -12.97 9.37
N THR A 179 -7.53 -12.88 10.69
CA THR A 179 -6.81 -11.89 11.51
C THR A 179 -5.79 -12.60 12.38
N GLN A 180 -4.82 -11.86 12.94
CA GLN A 180 -3.83 -12.42 13.88
C GLN A 180 -4.48 -13.12 15.09
N LYS A 181 -5.69 -12.67 15.48
CA LYS A 181 -6.47 -13.23 16.59
C LYS A 181 -7.44 -14.36 16.16
N GLY A 182 -7.26 -14.89 14.95
CA GLY A 182 -8.12 -15.90 14.35
C GLY A 182 -9.15 -15.34 13.37
N LYS A 183 -10.07 -16.19 12.92
CA LYS A 183 -11.12 -15.83 11.97
C LYS A 183 -12.19 -14.99 12.67
N ARG A 184 -12.32 -13.70 12.32
CA ARG A 184 -13.36 -12.80 12.84
C ARG A 184 -13.96 -11.99 11.70
N THR A 185 -15.25 -11.69 11.79
CA THR A 185 -15.97 -10.84 10.82
C THR A 185 -15.80 -9.37 11.19
N LEU A 186 -15.79 -8.47 10.19
CA LEU A 186 -15.79 -7.02 10.44
C LEU A 186 -17.05 -6.60 11.21
N ALA A 187 -18.17 -7.27 10.95
CA ALA A 187 -19.42 -7.05 11.66
C ALA A 187 -19.30 -7.25 13.16
N LYS A 188 -18.69 -8.36 13.59
CA LYS A 188 -18.46 -8.61 15.02
C LYS A 188 -17.46 -7.61 15.61
N ARG A 189 -16.45 -7.19 14.85
CA ARG A 189 -15.42 -6.25 15.32
C ARG A 189 -15.96 -4.84 15.56
N PHE A 190 -16.79 -4.34 14.66
CA PHE A 190 -17.35 -2.99 14.75
C PHE A 190 -18.74 -2.95 15.42
N GLY A 191 -19.25 -4.10 15.86
CA GLY A 191 -20.52 -4.21 16.57
C GLY A 191 -21.75 -4.00 15.68
N PHE A 192 -21.72 -4.43 14.41
CA PHE A 192 -22.90 -4.38 13.56
C PHE A 192 -23.96 -5.36 14.10
N ARG A 193 -25.09 -4.81 14.55
CA ARG A 193 -26.23 -5.59 15.06
C ARG A 193 -27.22 -5.98 13.95
N ASP A 194 -27.33 -5.15 12.91
CA ASP A 194 -28.38 -5.28 11.90
C ASP A 194 -27.93 -5.99 10.61
N LYS A 195 -28.92 -6.48 9.85
CA LYS A 195 -28.74 -7.01 8.50
C LYS A 195 -28.40 -5.87 7.51
N PRO A 196 -27.56 -6.12 6.48
CA PRO A 196 -27.15 -5.12 5.48
C PRO A 196 -28.34 -4.48 4.72
N PRO A 197 -28.17 -3.27 4.15
CA PRO A 197 -26.91 -2.56 3.89
C PRO A 197 -26.50 -1.56 4.98
N VAL A 198 -25.23 -1.61 5.40
CA VAL A 198 -24.61 -0.65 6.31
C VAL A 198 -23.60 0.19 5.53
N VAL A 199 -23.65 1.50 5.70
CA VAL A 199 -22.67 2.44 5.14
C VAL A 199 -21.95 3.13 6.28
N MET A 200 -20.63 3.20 6.20
CA MET A 200 -19.79 3.83 7.22
C MET A 200 -18.67 4.63 6.57
N VAL A 201 -18.11 5.57 7.33
CA VAL A 201 -16.93 6.34 6.94
C VAL A 201 -15.78 5.92 7.84
N SER A 202 -14.68 5.49 7.23
CA SER A 202 -13.41 5.25 7.92
C SER A 202 -12.43 6.34 7.56
N LEU A 203 -11.62 6.77 8.52
CA LEU A 203 -10.57 7.78 8.33
C LEU A 203 -9.17 7.16 8.36
N GLY A 204 -9.10 5.83 8.33
CA GLY A 204 -7.85 5.12 8.49
C GLY A 204 -7.35 5.01 9.94
N ARG A 205 -8.05 5.63 10.90
CA ARG A 205 -7.72 5.60 12.33
C ARG A 205 -9.00 5.62 13.16
N GLY A 206 -9.00 4.90 14.27
CA GLY A 206 -10.12 4.86 15.21
C GLY A 206 -11.33 4.04 14.74
N GLN A 207 -12.47 4.28 15.39
CA GLN A 207 -13.73 3.60 15.11
C GLN A 207 -14.43 4.27 13.91
N PRO A 208 -14.90 3.50 12.91
CA PRO A 208 -15.62 4.06 11.78
C PRO A 208 -16.96 4.68 12.22
N SER A 209 -17.34 5.79 11.58
CA SER A 209 -18.60 6.47 11.85
C SER A 209 -19.71 5.95 10.95
N PHE A 210 -20.86 5.64 11.52
CA PHE A 210 -21.99 5.07 10.79
C PHE A 210 -22.86 6.15 10.14
N ILE A 211 -23.22 5.92 8.88
CA ILE A 211 -24.12 6.80 8.15
C ILE A 211 -25.34 6.00 7.70
N SER A 212 -26.50 6.38 8.19
CA SER A 212 -27.77 5.88 7.63
C SER A 212 -27.88 6.36 6.18
N ALA A 213 -27.75 5.42 5.24
CA ALA A 213 -27.84 5.66 3.80
C ALA A 213 -29.24 5.38 3.23
N SER A 214 -30.15 4.84 4.04
CA SER A 214 -31.51 4.52 3.60
C SER A 214 -32.27 5.79 3.21
N GLY A 215 -32.80 5.83 1.99
CA GLY A 215 -33.60 6.95 1.48
C GLY A 215 -32.82 8.21 1.09
N LEU A 216 -31.49 8.24 1.22
CA LEU A 216 -30.69 9.40 0.84
C LEU A 216 -30.36 9.42 -0.66
N LYS A 217 -30.42 10.60 -1.26
CA LYS A 217 -29.87 10.87 -2.59
C LYS A 217 -28.34 10.92 -2.53
N ALA A 218 -27.68 10.71 -3.66
CA ALA A 218 -26.22 10.68 -3.76
C ALA A 218 -25.54 11.96 -3.22
N GLU A 219 -26.11 13.12 -3.52
CA GLU A 219 -25.62 14.44 -3.04
C GLU A 219 -25.72 14.57 -1.52
N ALA A 220 -26.85 14.17 -0.93
CA ALA A 220 -27.07 14.22 0.51
C ALA A 220 -26.15 13.23 1.24
N LEU A 221 -25.92 12.05 0.66
CA LEU A 221 -24.96 11.08 1.17
C LEU A 221 -23.54 11.65 1.15
N ALA A 222 -23.10 12.23 0.03
CA ALA A 222 -21.79 12.84 -0.11
C ALA A 222 -21.60 14.01 0.87
N ALA A 223 -22.57 14.92 0.99
CA ALA A 223 -22.52 16.03 1.93
C ALA A 223 -22.38 15.55 3.39
N LYS A 224 -23.13 14.51 3.77
CA LYS A 224 -23.04 13.92 5.11
C LYS A 224 -21.68 13.28 5.38
N VAL A 225 -21.13 12.56 4.39
CA VAL A 225 -19.79 11.99 4.47
C VAL A 225 -18.74 13.08 4.66
N LEU A 226 -18.79 14.15 3.87
CA LEU A 226 -17.85 15.27 3.98
C LEU A 226 -17.96 15.98 5.33
N ALA A 227 -19.17 16.17 5.85
CA ALA A 227 -19.37 16.72 7.19
C ALA A 227 -18.73 15.83 8.27
N THR A 228 -18.85 14.51 8.17
CA THR A 228 -18.23 13.56 9.09
C THR A 228 -16.70 13.58 8.98
N VAL A 229 -16.14 13.62 7.77
CA VAL A 229 -14.69 13.71 7.54
C VAL A 229 -14.13 15.04 8.05
N GLY A 230 -14.84 16.14 7.83
CA GLY A 230 -14.47 17.47 8.33
C GLY A 230 -14.44 17.52 9.86
N ALA A 231 -15.50 17.06 10.52
CA ALA A 231 -15.58 17.06 11.98
C ALA A 231 -14.46 16.22 12.63
N ALA A 232 -14.19 15.04 12.08
CA ALA A 232 -13.17 14.17 12.64
C ALA A 232 -11.73 14.65 12.35
N SER A 233 -11.50 15.35 11.24
CA SER A 233 -10.20 15.97 10.98
C SER A 233 -9.93 17.15 11.93
N SER A 234 -10.96 17.93 12.30
CA SER A 234 -10.83 18.94 13.35
C SER A 234 -10.57 18.35 14.73
N ASP A 235 -11.20 17.21 15.08
CA ASP A 235 -10.96 16.53 16.36
C ASP A 235 -9.52 15.98 16.43
N LEU A 236 -9.00 15.45 15.33
CA LEU A 236 -7.60 15.03 15.22
C LEU A 236 -6.63 16.21 15.37
N ALA A 237 -6.94 17.33 14.73
CA ALA A 237 -6.13 18.55 14.87
C ALA A 237 -6.16 19.09 16.30
N ALA A 238 -7.31 19.00 16.99
CA ALA A 238 -7.43 19.37 18.39
C ALA A 238 -6.62 18.42 19.29
N SER A 239 -6.74 17.10 19.10
CA SER A 239 -6.00 16.08 19.85
C SER A 239 -4.48 16.25 19.74
N LEU A 240 -3.97 16.56 18.53
CA LEU A 240 -2.54 16.84 18.32
C LEU A 240 -2.06 18.08 19.10
N ARG A 241 -2.90 19.12 19.22
CA ARG A 241 -2.55 20.32 20.02
C ARG A 241 -2.51 20.05 21.51
N PHE A 242 -3.34 19.14 22.02
CA PHE A 242 -3.29 18.76 23.44
C PHE A 242 -2.03 17.96 23.78
N HIS A 243 -1.57 17.10 22.87
CA HIS A 243 -0.35 16.33 23.09
C HIS A 243 0.92 17.19 23.10
N GLU A 244 0.93 18.32 22.39
CA GLU A 244 2.05 19.25 22.39
C GLU A 244 2.10 20.10 23.69
N ALA A 245 0.96 20.29 24.35
CA ALA A 245 0.90 21.05 25.61
C ALA A 245 1.37 20.25 26.85
N GLU A 246 1.37 18.92 26.79
CA GLU A 246 1.90 18.07 27.88
C GLU A 246 3.41 17.84 27.81
N ILE A 247 4.07 18.12 26.69
CA ILE A 247 5.54 18.22 26.62
C ILE A 247 5.97 19.63 27.05
N GLY A 248 5.43 20.08 28.19
CA GLY A 248 5.98 21.22 28.90
C GLY A 248 7.40 20.89 29.39
N PRO A 249 8.31 21.88 29.46
CA PRO A 249 9.68 21.65 29.92
C PRO A 249 9.62 20.98 31.29
N SER A 250 10.19 19.77 31.35
CA SER A 250 10.45 18.99 32.55
C SER A 250 11.04 19.89 33.65
N GLY A 251 10.16 20.48 34.45
CA GLY A 251 10.51 21.14 35.69
C GLY A 251 10.90 20.04 36.65
N GLY A 252 12.20 19.94 36.92
CA GLY A 252 12.84 18.88 37.70
C GLY A 252 12.03 18.47 38.93
N ARG A 253 11.32 17.34 38.81
CA ARG A 253 10.66 16.70 39.93
C ARG A 253 11.68 15.79 40.60
N VAL A 254 12.19 16.29 41.72
CA VAL A 254 13.05 15.57 42.66
C VAL A 254 12.46 14.19 42.95
N GLU A 255 13.22 13.15 42.62
CA GLU A 255 12.93 11.76 42.96
C GLU A 255 12.79 11.63 44.48
N LYS A 256 11.59 11.29 44.94
CA LYS A 256 11.40 10.75 46.29
C LYS A 256 11.35 9.24 46.19
N VAL A 257 12.52 8.63 46.34
CA VAL A 257 12.73 7.20 46.53
C VAL A 257 11.92 6.77 47.77
N GLY A 258 10.86 5.98 47.55
CA GLY A 258 9.92 5.62 48.59
C GLY A 258 9.29 4.25 48.37
N LYS A 259 9.97 3.24 48.91
CA LYS A 259 9.49 1.93 49.40
C LYS A 259 8.56 1.08 48.50
N ARG A 260 9.15 -0.03 48.08
CA ARG A 260 8.55 -1.26 47.55
C ARG A 260 7.43 -1.77 48.48
N PRO A 261 6.17 -1.86 48.03
CA PRO A 261 5.14 -2.65 48.70
C PRO A 261 5.39 -4.13 48.45
N GLN A 262 5.06 -4.90 49.47
CA GLN A 262 5.30 -6.31 49.69
C GLN A 262 4.42 -7.17 48.79
N GLU A 263 4.98 -8.29 48.34
CA GLU A 263 4.30 -9.35 47.60
C GLU A 263 3.46 -10.17 48.60
N ASP A 264 2.13 -10.14 48.45
CA ASP A 264 1.18 -11.15 48.93
C ASP A 264 0.51 -11.65 47.63
N ASP A 265 0.81 -12.84 47.10
CA ASP A 265 0.51 -14.21 47.54
C ASP A 265 -0.99 -14.49 47.77
N ASP A 266 -1.40 -15.71 47.38
CA ASP A 266 -2.75 -16.29 47.39
C ASP A 266 -3.67 -15.81 46.25
N GLY A 267 -4.03 -16.60 45.24
CA GLY A 267 -4.39 -18.01 45.26
C GLY A 267 -5.87 -18.12 44.95
N ASP A 268 -6.25 -18.33 43.69
CA ASP A 268 -7.59 -18.82 43.32
C ASP A 268 -7.55 -19.42 41.90
N GLU A 269 -7.31 -20.73 41.87
CA GLU A 269 -7.60 -21.58 40.71
C GLU A 269 -9.12 -21.70 40.56
N VAL A 270 -9.68 -21.11 39.50
CA VAL A 270 -11.09 -21.28 39.16
C VAL A 270 -11.23 -22.39 38.10
N PRO A 271 -11.91 -23.51 38.38
CA PRO A 271 -12.18 -24.56 37.40
C PRO A 271 -13.24 -24.07 36.41
N LEU A 272 -12.91 -24.02 35.12
CA LEU A 272 -13.87 -23.78 34.04
C LEU A 272 -14.34 -25.14 33.49
N GLU A 273 -15.38 -25.67 34.11
CA GLU A 273 -16.20 -26.76 33.57
C GLU A 273 -17.27 -26.24 32.60
N SER A 274 -17.79 -27.18 31.81
CA SER A 274 -19.01 -27.19 31.00
C SER A 274 -18.91 -26.72 29.54
N GLU A 275 -18.53 -27.72 28.75
CA GLU A 275 -19.05 -28.01 27.41
C GLU A 275 -20.56 -27.72 27.32
N ALA A 276 -20.93 -26.75 26.48
CA ALA A 276 -22.30 -26.53 26.05
C ALA A 276 -22.45 -27.09 24.63
N GLU A 277 -22.82 -28.36 24.58
CA GLU A 277 -23.38 -29.07 23.44
C GLU A 277 -24.55 -28.24 22.86
N SER A 278 -24.39 -27.75 21.64
CA SER A 278 -25.46 -27.06 20.92
C SER A 278 -26.16 -28.06 19.99
N PRO A 279 -27.50 -28.15 20.00
CA PRO A 279 -28.23 -29.10 19.18
C PRO A 279 -28.10 -28.74 17.70
N GLU A 280 -27.72 -29.74 16.91
CA GLU A 280 -27.86 -29.75 15.45
C GLU A 280 -29.35 -29.59 15.11
N VAL A 281 -29.71 -28.41 14.58
CA VAL A 281 -31.00 -28.19 13.94
C VAL A 281 -30.81 -28.57 12.48
N GLU A 282 -31.26 -29.77 12.14
CA GLU A 282 -31.56 -30.17 10.76
C GLU A 282 -32.66 -29.24 10.23
N GLU A 283 -32.33 -28.36 9.29
CA GLU A 283 -33.34 -27.61 8.54
C GLU A 283 -33.58 -28.35 7.22
N ASP A 284 -34.80 -28.89 7.10
CA ASP A 284 -35.34 -29.61 5.95
C ASP A 284 -35.20 -28.82 4.63
N ASP A 285 -34.61 -29.49 3.63
CA ASP A 285 -34.64 -29.09 2.23
C ASP A 285 -36.08 -29.15 1.69
N VAL A 286 -36.77 -28.01 1.71
CA VAL A 286 -38.02 -27.83 0.96
C VAL A 286 -37.67 -27.55 -0.51
N ASN A 287 -37.60 -28.62 -1.31
CA ASN A 287 -37.68 -28.54 -2.76
C ASN A 287 -39.06 -27.99 -3.16
N LEU A 288 -39.08 -26.77 -3.70
CA LEU A 288 -40.21 -26.24 -4.45
C LEU A 288 -39.87 -26.36 -5.94
N ASP A 289 -40.08 -27.56 -6.48
CA ASP A 289 -40.30 -27.78 -7.90
C ASP A 289 -41.81 -27.79 -8.12
N ASP A 290 -42.41 -26.67 -8.50
CA ASP A 290 -43.75 -26.65 -9.08
C ASP A 290 -43.91 -25.43 -10.02
N GLU A 291 -44.21 -25.77 -11.28
CA GLU A 291 -44.73 -25.00 -12.43
C GLU A 291 -43.85 -23.98 -13.19
#